data_AF-A0A1I2QIE0-F1
#
_entry.id   AF-A0A1I2QIE0-F1
#
_cell.length_a   1.000
_cell.length_b   1.000
_cell.length_c   1.000
_cell.angle_alpha   90.00
_cell.angle_beta   90.00
_cell.angle_gamma   90.00
#
_symmetry.space_group_name_H-M   'P 1'
#
loop_
_entity.id
_entity.type
_entity.pdbx_description
1 polymer ?
#
loop_
_entity_poly.entity_id
_entity_poly.type
_entity_poly.pdbx_seq_one_letter_code
_entity_poly.pdbx_strand_id
1 'polypeptide(L)'
;MSSTNKIVKSLLLLLCLFSVESAWAQAGQKKALFIMVDGIAADVLEKHPTPNIDRIAAVGGYARAYVGGEKDGYSQTPTISAVGYNSMLTGTWVNKHNVWGNAIKAPNYHYWTIFRHLKAQYPEKKIGVFSS
;
A
#
# COMPACT_ATOMS: atom_id res chain seq x y z
N MET A 1 63.70 -2.58 -12.07
CA MET A 1 62.60 -1.98 -11.26
C MET A 1 61.47 -1.33 -12.07
N SER A 2 61.64 -0.99 -13.37
CA SER A 2 60.58 -0.36 -14.18
C SER A 2 59.49 -1.33 -14.69
N SER A 3 59.86 -2.56 -15.09
CA SER A 3 58.92 -3.54 -15.66
C SER A 3 57.90 -4.07 -14.64
N THR A 4 58.34 -4.36 -13.42
CA THR A 4 57.49 -4.85 -12.32
C THR A 4 56.37 -3.87 -11.97
N ASN A 5 56.66 -2.56 -12.00
CA ASN A 5 55.66 -1.52 -11.77
C ASN A 5 54.59 -1.44 -12.88
N LYS A 6 54.92 -1.80 -14.13
CA LYS A 6 53.95 -1.84 -15.23
C LYS A 6 53.00 -3.03 -15.11
N ILE A 7 53.51 -4.17 -14.65
CA ILE A 7 52.71 -5.39 -14.41
C ILE A 7 51.76 -5.16 -13.23
N VAL A 8 52.24 -4.61 -12.12
CA VAL A 8 51.41 -4.29 -10.95
C VAL A 8 50.31 -3.29 -11.30
N LYS A 9 50.62 -2.24 -12.08
CA LYS A 9 49.61 -1.29 -12.57
C LYS A 9 48.57 -1.93 -13.49
N SER A 10 48.99 -2.83 -14.39
CA SER A 10 48.06 -3.55 -15.26
C SER A 10 47.16 -4.50 -14.47
N LEU A 11 47.70 -5.17 -13.45
CA LEU A 11 46.93 -6.06 -12.58
C LEU A 11 45.89 -5.30 -11.74
N LEU A 12 46.27 -4.14 -11.19
CA LEU A 12 45.36 -3.23 -10.49
C LEU A 12 44.26 -2.70 -11.40
N LEU A 13 44.60 -2.34 -12.64
CA LEU A 13 43.62 -1.88 -13.63
C LEU A 13 42.63 -3.00 -13.99
N LEU A 14 43.11 -4.24 -14.16
CA LEU A 14 42.26 -5.40 -14.42
C LEU A 14 41.32 -5.70 -13.24
N LEU A 15 41.82 -5.59 -12.01
CA LEU A 15 41.03 -5.79 -10.78
C LEU A 15 39.92 -4.73 -10.65
N CYS A 16 40.24 -3.47 -10.98
CA CYS A 16 39.27 -2.38 -11.01
C CYS A 16 38.19 -2.61 -12.08
N LEU A 17 38.55 -3.11 -13.27
CA LEU A 17 37.60 -3.41 -14.34
C LEU A 17 36.65 -4.57 -13.99
N PHE A 18 37.15 -5.60 -13.29
CA PHE A 18 36.32 -6.70 -12.76
C PHE A 18 35.37 -6.26 -11.63
N SER A 19 35.64 -5.14 -10.97
CA SER A 19 34.82 -4.64 -9.86
C SER A 19 33.53 -3.92 -10.33
N VAL A 20 33.44 -3.56 -11.61
CA VAL A 20 32.32 -2.74 -12.16
C VAL A 20 31.07 -3.59 -12.41
N GLU A 21 31.19 -4.90 -12.58
CA GLU A 21 30.05 -5.79 -12.90
C GLU A 21 29.09 -6.02 -11.71
N SER A 22 29.50 -5.65 -10.49
CA SER A 22 28.68 -5.79 -9.28
C SER A 22 27.71 -4.63 -9.03
N ALA A 23 27.75 -3.57 -9.84
CA ALA A 23 26.85 -2.43 -9.70
C ALA A 23 25.48 -2.69 -10.35
N TRP A 24 24.82 -3.77 -9.94
CA TRP A 24 23.40 -3.96 -10.23
C TRP A 24 22.66 -2.86 -9.47
N ALA A 25 22.16 -1.86 -10.21
CA ALA A 25 21.25 -0.88 -9.65
C ALA A 25 20.12 -1.64 -8.94
N GLN A 26 20.09 -1.62 -7.61
CA GLN A 26 19.02 -2.25 -6.84
C GLN A 26 17.72 -1.60 -7.29
N ALA A 27 16.96 -2.31 -8.11
CA ALA A 27 15.61 -1.90 -8.47
C ALA A 27 14.88 -1.52 -7.18
N GLY A 28 14.41 -0.28 -7.11
CA GLY A 28 13.87 0.27 -5.88
C GLY A 28 12.82 -0.65 -5.27
N GLN A 29 12.83 -0.77 -3.94
CA GLN A 29 11.87 -1.59 -3.22
C GLN A 29 10.44 -1.16 -3.58
N LYS A 30 9.63 -2.10 -4.08
CA LYS A 30 8.21 -1.86 -4.37
C LYS A 30 7.50 -1.51 -3.06
N LYS A 31 6.64 -0.49 -3.11
CA LYS A 31 5.83 -0.02 -1.99
C LYS A 31 4.35 -0.20 -2.32
N ALA A 32 3.54 -0.51 -1.32
CA ALA A 32 2.09 -0.51 -1.42
C ALA A 32 1.55 0.74 -0.70
N LEU A 33 0.63 1.46 -1.34
CA LEU A 33 -0.02 2.64 -0.80
C LEU A 33 -1.53 2.46 -0.93
N PHE A 34 -2.24 2.64 0.17
CA PHE A 34 -3.69 2.69 0.21
C PHE A 34 -4.11 4.14 0.48
N ILE A 35 -4.96 4.70 -0.38
CA ILE A 35 -5.50 6.04 -0.25
C ILE A 35 -7.00 5.90 -0.03
N MET A 36 -7.48 6.41 1.11
CA MET A 36 -8.91 6.47 1.41
C MET A 36 -9.35 7.92 1.25
N VAL A 37 -10.34 8.15 0.39
CA VAL A 37 -10.88 9.49 0.15
C VAL A 37 -12.36 9.48 0.50
N ASP A 38 -12.74 10.33 1.45
CA ASP A 38 -14.10 10.39 1.97
C ASP A 38 -15.06 11.07 0.99
N GLY A 39 -16.31 10.63 0.99
CA GLY A 39 -17.40 11.33 0.31
C GLY A 39 -17.33 11.41 -1.21
N ILE A 40 -16.44 10.66 -1.88
CA ILE A 40 -16.38 10.63 -3.35
C ILE A 40 -17.33 9.56 -3.87
N ALA A 41 -18.48 10.00 -4.39
CA ALA A 41 -19.39 9.13 -5.14
C ALA A 41 -18.79 8.77 -6.50
N ALA A 42 -18.95 7.51 -6.90
CA ALA A 42 -18.41 7.01 -8.18
C ALA A 42 -18.99 7.77 -9.39
N ASP A 43 -20.28 8.10 -9.35
CA ASP A 43 -20.94 8.82 -10.44
C ASP A 43 -20.47 10.28 -10.56
N VAL A 44 -20.07 10.91 -9.45
CA VAL A 44 -19.43 12.23 -9.47
C VAL A 44 -18.04 12.11 -10.08
N LEU A 45 -17.24 11.14 -9.64
CA LEU A 45 -15.91 10.90 -10.18
C LEU A 45 -15.93 10.72 -11.71
N GLU A 46 -16.87 9.93 -12.22
CA GLU A 46 -17.02 9.63 -13.65
C GLU A 46 -17.51 10.83 -14.50
N LYS A 47 -18.16 11.83 -13.88
CA LYS A 47 -18.69 13.02 -14.57
C LYS A 47 -17.69 14.18 -14.65
N HIS A 48 -16.58 14.11 -13.93
CA HIS A 48 -15.60 15.20 -13.85
C HIS A 48 -14.26 14.78 -14.46
N PRO A 49 -13.50 15.73 -15.06
CA PRO A 49 -12.14 15.43 -15.51
C PRO A 49 -11.24 15.05 -14.34
N THR A 50 -10.68 13.83 -14.35
CA THR A 50 -9.77 13.35 -13.31
C THR A 50 -8.44 12.88 -13.89
N PRO A 51 -7.66 13.74 -14.57
CA PRO A 51 -6.56 13.33 -15.45
C PRO A 51 -5.49 12.45 -14.78
N ASN A 52 -5.30 12.58 -13.46
CA ASN A 52 -4.38 11.74 -12.70
C ASN A 52 -4.97 10.37 -12.35
N ILE A 53 -6.26 10.30 -12.00
CA ILE A 53 -6.96 9.04 -11.73
C ILE A 53 -7.15 8.28 -13.05
N ASP A 54 -7.52 8.97 -14.13
CA ASP A 54 -7.68 8.41 -15.47
C ASP A 54 -6.38 7.74 -15.94
N ARG A 55 -5.24 8.40 -15.72
CA ARG A 55 -3.92 7.84 -16.05
C ARG A 55 -3.59 6.58 -15.25
N ILE A 56 -3.96 6.54 -13.97
CA ILE A 56 -3.77 5.35 -13.11
C ILE A 56 -4.70 4.22 -13.58
N ALA A 57 -5.96 4.53 -13.85
CA ALA A 57 -6.97 3.59 -14.31
C ALA A 57 -6.62 3.00 -15.68
N ALA A 58 -6.02 3.77 -16.60
CA ALA A 58 -5.60 3.28 -17.91
C ALA A 58 -4.50 2.21 -17.84
N VAL A 59 -3.68 2.22 -16.79
CA VAL A 59 -2.57 1.25 -16.60
C VAL A 59 -3.00 0.06 -15.73
N GLY A 60 -3.78 0.30 -14.67
CA GLY A 60 -4.16 -0.75 -13.71
C GLY A 60 -5.62 -1.18 -13.78
N GLY A 61 -6.53 -0.21 -13.88
CA GLY A 61 -7.97 -0.43 -13.94
C GLY A 61 -8.76 0.48 -12.99
N TYR A 62 -10.06 0.57 -13.25
CA TYR A 62 -11.06 1.20 -12.39
C TYR A 62 -12.26 0.25 -12.28
N ALA A 63 -12.79 0.09 -11.07
CA ALA A 63 -13.97 -0.72 -10.83
C ALA A 63 -14.82 -0.09 -9.72
N ARG A 64 -16.14 -0.26 -9.83
CA ARG A 64 -17.06 0.12 -8.75
C ARG A 64 -17.03 -0.95 -7.66
N ALA A 65 -16.96 -0.51 -6.41
CA ALA A 65 -17.07 -1.36 -5.24
C ALA A 65 -18.39 -1.07 -4.51
N TYR A 66 -19.06 -2.12 -4.06
CA TYR A 66 -20.22 -2.01 -3.19
C TYR A 66 -19.76 -2.00 -1.73
N VAL A 67 -20.27 -1.04 -0.95
CA VAL A 67 -20.00 -0.89 0.48
C VAL A 67 -21.31 -0.91 1.25
N GLY A 68 -21.23 -1.20 2.55
CA GLY A 68 -22.39 -1.21 3.44
C GLY A 68 -22.98 -2.59 3.74
N GLY A 69 -22.37 -3.66 3.23
CA GLY A 69 -22.84 -5.02 3.46
C GLY A 69 -24.24 -5.30 2.89
N GLU A 70 -24.83 -6.41 3.31
CA GLU A 70 -26.19 -6.81 2.91
C GLU A 70 -27.23 -5.95 3.62
N LYS A 71 -28.07 -5.25 2.84
CA LYS A 71 -29.18 -4.47 3.37
C LYS A 71 -30.18 -5.37 4.10
N ASP A 72 -30.60 -4.95 5.29
CA ASP A 72 -31.47 -5.67 6.23
C ASP A 72 -30.93 -7.05 6.66
N GLY A 73 -29.64 -7.30 6.41
CA GLY A 73 -28.95 -8.55 6.70
C GLY A 73 -27.93 -8.46 7.84
N TYR A 74 -27.32 -9.60 8.18
CA TYR A 74 -26.35 -9.73 9.28
C TYR A 74 -25.11 -8.83 9.11
N SER A 75 -24.76 -8.47 7.88
CA SER A 75 -23.59 -7.65 7.57
C SER A 75 -23.91 -6.17 7.32
N GLN A 76 -25.17 -5.75 7.47
CA GLN A 76 -25.57 -4.37 7.24
C GLN A 76 -24.67 -3.40 7.99
N THR A 77 -24.05 -2.51 7.22
CA THR A 77 -22.98 -1.63 7.65
C THR A 77 -23.33 -0.19 7.25
N PRO A 78 -23.34 0.77 8.19
CA PRO A 78 -23.53 2.17 7.85
C PRO A 78 -22.42 2.68 6.91
N THR A 79 -22.80 3.43 5.88
CA THR A 79 -21.84 4.06 4.94
C THR A 79 -21.30 5.37 5.52
N ILE A 80 -20.60 5.26 6.66
CA ILE A 80 -19.99 6.35 7.42
C ILE A 80 -18.46 6.17 7.36
N SER A 81 -17.72 7.27 7.31
CA SER A 81 -16.25 7.30 7.12
C SER A 81 -15.50 6.36 8.08
N ALA A 82 -15.68 6.54 9.40
CA ALA A 82 -14.99 5.71 10.39
C ALA A 82 -15.32 4.21 10.23
N VAL A 83 -16.55 3.89 9.83
CA VAL A 83 -16.99 2.51 9.61
C VAL A 83 -16.31 1.94 8.37
N GLY A 84 -16.37 2.66 7.24
CA GLY A 84 -15.74 2.26 5.98
C GLY A 84 -14.23 2.09 6.08
N TYR A 85 -13.55 2.96 6.84
CA TYR A 85 -12.11 2.86 7.11
C TYR A 85 -11.77 1.58 7.85
N ASN A 86 -12.54 1.25 8.89
CA ASN A 86 -12.34 0.00 9.62
C ASN A 86 -12.68 -1.23 8.77
N SER A 87 -13.70 -1.15 7.91
CA SER A 87 -14.01 -2.24 6.98
C SER A 87 -12.88 -2.48 5.98
N MET A 88 -12.31 -1.42 5.41
CA MET A 88 -11.15 -1.53 4.51
C MET A 88 -9.93 -2.10 5.22
N LEU A 89 -9.61 -1.61 6.42
CA LEU A 89 -8.43 -2.02 7.16
C LEU A 89 -8.49 -3.48 7.60
N THR A 90 -9.68 -3.98 7.97
CA THR A 90 -9.87 -5.33 8.49
C THR A 90 -10.35 -6.35 7.45
N GLY A 91 -10.84 -5.89 6.29
CA GLY A 91 -11.50 -6.76 5.31
C GLY A 91 -12.81 -7.36 5.82
N THR A 92 -13.49 -6.69 6.76
CA THR A 92 -14.72 -7.18 7.39
C THR A 92 -15.79 -6.10 7.48
N TRP A 93 -17.04 -6.48 7.75
CA TRP A 93 -18.17 -5.57 7.96
C TRP A 93 -18.36 -5.21 9.43
N VAL A 94 -19.28 -4.27 9.73
CA VAL A 94 -19.42 -3.69 11.08
C VAL A 94 -19.79 -4.71 12.16
N ASN A 95 -20.54 -5.74 11.80
CA ASN A 95 -20.89 -6.86 12.68
C ASN A 95 -19.67 -7.63 13.20
N LYS A 96 -18.51 -7.49 12.54
CA LYS A 96 -17.24 -8.10 12.96
C LYS A 96 -16.36 -7.10 13.71
N HIS A 97 -15.95 -6.02 13.06
CA HIS A 97 -15.00 -5.05 13.66
C HIS A 97 -15.64 -4.12 14.73
N ASN A 98 -16.98 -4.09 14.82
CA ASN A 98 -17.76 -3.41 15.84
C ASN A 98 -17.53 -1.88 15.97
N VAL A 99 -17.26 -1.21 14.84
CA VAL A 99 -17.16 0.26 14.76
C VAL A 99 -18.38 0.79 14.03
N TRP A 100 -19.35 1.33 14.76
CA TRP A 100 -20.66 1.72 14.22
C TRP A 100 -20.77 3.20 13.81
N GLY A 101 -19.78 4.01 14.15
CA GLY A 101 -19.78 5.44 13.81
C GLY A 101 -18.48 6.12 14.19
N ASN A 102 -18.47 7.45 14.08
CA ASN A 102 -17.26 8.25 14.30
C ASN A 102 -16.79 8.27 15.76
N ALA A 103 -17.70 8.08 16.71
CA ALA A 103 -17.34 7.83 18.10
C ALA A 103 -17.00 6.33 18.27
N ILE A 104 -15.70 6.01 18.28
CA ILE A 104 -15.22 4.64 18.47
C ILE A 104 -15.40 4.26 19.94
N LYS A 105 -16.34 3.35 20.22
CA LYS A 105 -16.69 2.94 21.60
C LYS A 105 -16.08 1.60 22.01
N ALA A 106 -16.29 0.57 21.19
CA ALA A 106 -15.91 -0.81 21.52
C ALA A 106 -15.42 -1.59 20.29
N PRO A 107 -14.30 -1.16 19.67
CA PRO A 107 -13.75 -1.85 18.50
C PRO A 107 -13.36 -3.29 18.85
N ASN A 108 -13.63 -4.22 17.93
CA ASN A 108 -13.30 -5.63 18.11
C ASN A 108 -11.94 -5.97 17.48
N TYR A 109 -10.90 -6.01 18.32
CA TYR A 109 -9.52 -6.27 17.89
C TYR A 109 -9.20 -7.74 17.58
N HIS A 110 -10.16 -8.65 17.66
CA HIS A 110 -9.99 -10.02 17.12
C HIS A 110 -9.81 -10.01 15.60
N TYR A 111 -10.37 -9.01 14.91
CA TYR A 111 -10.18 -8.81 13.48
C TYR A 111 -9.00 -7.88 13.24
N TRP A 112 -7.93 -8.43 12.68
CA TRP A 112 -6.68 -7.70 12.51
C TRP A 112 -6.73 -6.78 11.31
N THR A 113 -6.00 -5.67 11.40
CA THR A 113 -5.77 -4.82 10.25
C THR A 113 -4.75 -5.45 9.31
N ILE A 114 -4.78 -5.08 8.04
CA ILE A 114 -3.75 -5.46 7.06
C ILE A 114 -2.33 -5.12 7.54
N PHE A 115 -2.17 -4.01 8.27
CA PHE A 115 -0.88 -3.62 8.85
C PHE A 115 -0.40 -4.59 9.93
N ARG A 116 -1.32 -5.09 10.77
CA ARG A 116 -0.98 -6.07 11.79
C ARG A 116 -0.61 -7.42 11.16
N HIS A 117 -1.35 -7.86 10.13
CA HIS A 117 -0.97 -9.04 9.36
C HIS A 117 0.43 -8.89 8.73
N LEU A 118 0.70 -7.75 8.10
CA LEU A 118 2.01 -7.47 7.49
C LEU A 118 3.14 -7.54 8.54
N LYS A 119 2.95 -6.91 9.70
CA LYS A 119 3.96 -6.90 10.76
C LYS A 119 4.16 -8.24 11.46
N ALA A 120 3.09 -9.04 11.59
CA ALA A 120 3.20 -10.38 12.15
C ALA A 120 4.02 -11.30 11.24
N GLN A 121 3.84 -11.18 9.92
CA GLN A 121 4.54 -12.02 8.95
C GLN A 121 5.92 -11.47 8.56
N TYR A 122 6.09 -10.15 8.59
CA TYR A 122 7.32 -9.46 8.19
C TYR A 122 7.66 -8.32 9.18
N PRO A 123 8.20 -8.65 10.36
CA PRO A 123 8.44 -7.70 11.45
C PRO A 123 9.32 -6.51 11.05
N GLU A 124 10.25 -6.71 10.11
CA GLU A 124 11.20 -5.72 9.61
C GLU A 124 10.60 -4.73 8.60
N LYS A 125 9.46 -5.05 7.96
CA LYS A 125 8.83 -4.16 6.99
C LYS A 125 8.32 -2.88 7.65
N LYS A 126 8.47 -1.75 6.97
CA LYS A 126 8.04 -0.44 7.47
C LYS A 126 6.57 -0.21 7.10
N ILE A 127 5.82 0.36 8.04
CA ILE A 127 4.43 0.82 7.85
C ILE A 127 4.35 2.31 8.17
N GLY A 128 3.39 3.00 7.57
CA GLY A 128 3.08 4.39 7.88
C GLY A 128 1.58 4.62 7.73
N VAL A 129 1.01 5.38 8.66
CA VAL A 129 -0.39 5.83 8.62
C VAL A 129 -0.37 7.34 8.72
N PHE A 130 -1.05 8.01 7.80
CA PHE A 130 -1.13 9.46 7.73
C PHE A 130 -2.61 9.84 7.70
N SER A 131 -2.98 10.84 8.50
CA SER A 131 -4.32 11.44 8.51
C SER A 131 -4.15 12.95 8.56
N SER A 132 -4.97 13.66 7.81
CA SER A 132 -5.13 15.11 7.87
C SER A 132 -6.18 15.51 8.90
#